data_AF-A0A1L0CPB3-F1
#
_entry.id   AF-A0A1L0CPB3-F1
#
_cell.length_a   1.000
_cell.length_b   1.000
_cell.length_c   1.000
_cell.angle_alpha   90.00
_cell.angle_beta   90.00
_cell.angle_gamma   90.00
#
_symmetry.space_group_name_H-M   'P 1'
#
loop_
_entity.id
_entity.type
_entity.pdbx_description
1 polymer ?
#
loop_
_entity_poly.entity_id
_entity_poly.type
_entity_poly.pdbx_seq_one_letter_code
_entity_poly.pdbx_strand_id
1 'polypeptide(L)'
;MSLKQQLYGGHFTIELINGSDNYVDASTIREVPDNQEVFVGKHDDTSILIDLLEKVPESDLIKAMEYHLEDIMYDLKKSIIKQNDQVLHNDTIRDNIIYHRLSILTEDECRDMYFALIRLDEFETDIIITYNPPSTHNADANEHERDLKTFVSMVKSFTLVDKSIFG
;
A
#
# COMPACT_ATOMS: atom_id res chain seq x y z
N MET A 1 10.31 19.95 8.31
CA MET A 1 10.15 18.56 8.79
C MET A 1 8.76 18.14 8.37
N SER A 2 8.62 17.01 7.67
CA SER A 2 7.30 16.42 7.43
C SER A 2 6.71 16.01 8.78
N LEU A 3 5.43 16.27 9.02
CA LEU A 3 4.76 15.84 10.25
C LEU A 3 4.47 14.34 10.12
N LYS A 4 4.85 13.54 11.13
CA LYS A 4 4.52 12.11 11.16
C LYS A 4 3.05 11.92 11.52
N GLN A 5 2.33 11.15 10.70
CA GLN A 5 1.00 10.66 11.01
C GLN A 5 1.09 9.57 12.07
N GLN A 6 0.24 9.66 13.09
CA GLN A 6 0.05 8.58 14.07
C GLN A 6 -0.97 7.59 13.52
N LEU A 7 -0.70 6.30 13.72
CA LEU A 7 -1.53 5.18 13.30
C LEU A 7 -1.85 4.30 14.52
N TYR A 8 -3.02 3.68 14.51
CA TYR A 8 -3.48 2.74 15.53
C TYR A 8 -3.38 3.31 16.94
N GLY A 9 -3.88 4.54 17.15
CA GLY A 9 -3.77 5.22 18.45
C GLY A 9 -2.35 5.63 18.85
N GLY A 10 -1.40 5.69 17.90
CA GLY A 10 -0.03 6.15 18.13
C GLY A 10 1.00 5.03 18.31
N HIS A 11 0.60 3.76 18.20
CA HIS A 11 1.53 2.63 18.25
C HIS A 11 2.45 2.57 17.03
N PHE A 12 2.02 3.13 15.91
CA PHE A 12 2.84 3.30 14.71
C PHE A 12 2.86 4.75 14.25
N THR A 13 3.89 5.10 13.46
CA THR A 13 3.96 6.38 12.75
C THR A 13 4.41 6.21 11.32
N ILE A 14 3.95 7.10 10.43
CA ILE A 14 4.35 7.15 9.02
C ILE A 14 4.40 8.60 8.52
N GLU A 15 5.24 8.91 7.53
CA GLU A 15 5.21 10.17 6.79
C GLU A 15 4.45 9.95 5.48
N LEU A 16 3.17 10.37 5.44
CA LEU A 16 2.34 10.24 4.23
C LEU A 16 2.93 11.04 3.06
N ILE A 17 2.71 10.55 1.84
CA ILE A 17 3.23 11.14 0.61
C ILE A 17 2.73 12.58 0.47
N ASN A 18 3.63 13.54 0.22
CA ASN A 18 3.28 14.97 0.19
C ASN A 18 2.72 15.53 1.53
N GLY A 19 2.76 14.78 2.63
CA GLY A 19 2.36 15.21 3.97
C GLY A 19 0.88 14.98 4.31
N SER A 20 0.60 14.72 5.59
CA SER A 20 -0.74 14.33 6.08
C SER A 20 -1.84 15.34 5.79
N ASP A 21 -1.52 16.63 5.65
CA ASP A 21 -2.51 17.67 5.34
C ASP A 21 -3.17 17.49 3.97
N ASN A 22 -2.61 16.65 3.09
CA ASN A 22 -3.20 16.32 1.78
C ASN A 22 -4.20 15.17 1.83
N TYR A 23 -4.39 14.52 2.99
CA TYR A 23 -5.27 13.37 3.12
C TYR A 23 -6.40 13.60 4.12
N VAL A 24 -7.53 12.94 3.85
CA VAL A 24 -8.62 12.73 4.79
C VAL A 24 -8.51 11.30 5.30
N ASP A 25 -8.55 11.13 6.61
CA ASP A 25 -8.72 9.83 7.24
C ASP A 25 -10.16 9.34 7.02
N ALA A 26 -10.31 8.20 6.36
CA ALA A 26 -11.61 7.66 5.99
C ALA A 26 -12.44 7.22 7.21
N SER A 27 -11.80 6.95 8.36
CA SER A 27 -12.49 6.62 9.63
C SER A 27 -13.39 7.75 10.11
N THR A 28 -13.11 8.99 9.69
CA THR A 28 -13.92 10.17 10.01
C THR A 28 -15.26 10.20 9.25
N ILE A 29 -15.41 9.38 8.20
CA ILE A 29 -16.56 9.35 7.29
C ILE A 29 -17.31 8.02 7.37
N ARG A 30 -16.59 6.90 7.55
CA ARG A 30 -17.15 5.55 7.62
C ARG A 30 -16.40 4.71 8.63
N GLU A 31 -17.01 3.61 9.06
CA GLU A 31 -16.28 2.60 9.83
C GLU A 31 -15.16 2.00 8.97
N VAL A 32 -14.00 1.85 9.60
CA VAL A 32 -12.79 1.18 9.10
C VAL A 32 -12.43 0.11 10.13
N PRO A 33 -12.08 -1.11 9.72
CA PRO A 33 -11.64 -2.16 10.65
C PRO A 33 -10.49 -1.68 11.56
N ASP A 34 -10.46 -2.15 12.81
CA ASP A 34 -9.48 -1.70 13.80
C ASP A 34 -8.02 -1.99 13.41
N ASN A 35 -7.80 -3.00 12.57
CA ASN A 35 -6.49 -3.37 12.04
C ASN A 35 -6.12 -2.61 10.74
N GLN A 36 -6.97 -1.68 10.29
CA GLN A 36 -6.77 -0.90 9.07
C GLN A 36 -6.70 0.61 9.33
N GLU A 37 -5.87 1.29 8.55
CA GLU A 37 -5.78 2.74 8.46
C GLU A 37 -5.93 3.17 7.01
N VAL A 38 -6.88 4.06 6.71
CA VAL A 38 -7.23 4.41 5.33
C VAL A 38 -7.19 5.92 5.15
N PHE A 39 -6.36 6.37 4.23
CA PHE A 39 -6.19 7.78 3.87
C PHE A 39 -6.56 8.00 2.41
N VAL A 40 -7.40 9.00 2.13
CA VAL A 40 -7.81 9.38 0.77
C VAL A 40 -7.39 10.81 0.47
N GLY A 41 -6.94 11.06 -0.76
CA GLY A 41 -6.50 12.38 -1.21
C GLY A 41 -7.61 13.42 -1.11
N LYS A 42 -7.27 14.64 -0.67
CA LYS A 42 -8.23 15.76 -0.61
C LYS A 42 -8.52 16.37 -1.98
N HIS A 43 -7.57 16.24 -2.90
CA HIS A 43 -7.51 17.02 -4.14
C HIS A 43 -7.32 16.16 -5.38
N ASP A 44 -7.15 14.86 -5.21
CA ASP A 44 -6.96 13.86 -6.27
C ASP A 44 -7.50 12.50 -5.82
N ASP A 45 -7.43 11.52 -6.71
CA ASP A 45 -7.92 10.16 -6.47
C ASP A 45 -6.89 9.26 -5.77
N THR A 46 -5.89 9.85 -5.11
CA THR A 46 -4.87 9.08 -4.37
C THR A 46 -5.49 8.37 -3.17
N SER A 47 -5.06 7.14 -2.87
CA SER A 47 -5.37 6.49 -1.60
C SER A 47 -4.19 5.72 -1.02
N ILE A 48 -4.08 5.70 0.30
CA ILE A 48 -3.12 4.91 1.06
C ILE A 48 -3.89 4.05 2.06
N LEU A 49 -3.55 2.77 2.13
CA LEU A 49 -4.07 1.82 3.10
C LEU A 49 -2.88 1.21 3.85
N ILE A 50 -3.01 1.06 5.17
CA ILE A 50 -2.12 0.23 5.98
C ILE A 50 -2.99 -0.83 6.65
N ASP A 51 -2.61 -2.10 6.53
CA ASP A 51 -3.34 -3.23 7.11
C ASP A 51 -2.40 -4.11 7.94
N LEU A 52 -2.79 -4.43 9.18
CA LEU A 52 -2.11 -5.37 10.05
C LEU A 52 -2.78 -6.74 9.92
N LEU A 53 -2.02 -7.72 9.43
CA LEU A 53 -2.48 -9.06 9.10
C LEU A 53 -1.71 -10.11 9.88
N GLU A 54 -2.31 -11.29 10.06
CA GLU A 54 -1.57 -12.45 10.54
C GLU A 54 -0.47 -12.83 9.54
N LYS A 55 0.69 -13.22 10.06
CA LYS A 55 1.81 -13.62 9.21
C LYS A 55 1.52 -14.92 8.46
N VAL A 56 1.71 -14.89 7.15
CA VAL A 56 1.47 -16.07 6.31
C VAL A 56 2.58 -17.12 6.50
N PRO A 57 2.27 -18.42 6.36
CA PRO A 57 3.24 -19.50 6.51
C PRO A 57 4.21 -19.64 5.31
N GLU A 58 4.43 -18.58 4.55
CA GLU A 58 5.39 -18.52 3.45
C GLU A 58 6.67 -17.82 3.89
N SER A 59 7.83 -18.41 3.61
CA SER A 59 9.14 -17.82 3.97
C SER A 59 9.74 -17.00 2.85
N ASP A 60 9.40 -17.30 1.60
CA ASP A 60 9.79 -16.51 0.45
C ASP A 60 8.94 -15.23 0.38
N LEU A 61 9.60 -14.07 0.26
CA LEU A 61 8.91 -12.78 0.29
C LEU A 61 7.97 -12.58 -0.90
N ILE A 62 8.33 -13.08 -2.08
CA ILE A 62 7.50 -12.96 -3.29
C ILE A 62 6.24 -13.80 -3.09
N LYS A 63 6.39 -15.05 -2.67
CA LYS A 63 5.22 -15.92 -2.39
C LYS A 63 4.36 -15.38 -1.26
N ALA A 64 4.95 -14.80 -0.22
CA ALA A 64 4.19 -14.19 0.87
C ALA A 64 3.38 -12.97 0.37
N MET A 65 3.96 -12.13 -0.48
CA MET A 65 3.24 -11.03 -1.13
C MET A 65 2.14 -11.57 -2.05
N GLU A 66 2.44 -12.56 -2.90
CA GLU A 66 1.46 -13.20 -3.79
C GLU A 66 0.26 -13.73 -3.00
N TYR A 67 0.50 -14.40 -1.87
CA TYR A 67 -0.55 -14.91 -0.97
C TYR A 67 -1.49 -13.79 -0.51
N HIS A 68 -0.94 -12.68 0.02
CA HIS A 68 -1.75 -11.53 0.44
C HIS A 68 -2.50 -10.87 -0.72
N LEU A 69 -1.93 -10.90 -1.92
CA LEU A 69 -2.55 -10.33 -3.12
C LEU A 69 -3.61 -11.23 -3.76
N GLU A 70 -3.78 -12.49 -3.36
CA GLU A 70 -4.74 -13.40 -3.98
C GLU A 70 -6.18 -12.86 -3.90
N ASP A 71 -6.61 -12.44 -2.71
CA ASP A 71 -7.95 -11.91 -2.48
C ASP A 71 -8.16 -10.57 -3.18
N ILE A 72 -7.16 -9.69 -3.13
CA ILE A 72 -7.18 -8.40 -3.84
C ILE A 72 -7.33 -8.65 -5.34
N MET A 73 -6.55 -9.57 -5.89
CA MET A 73 -6.58 -9.89 -7.31
C MET A 73 -7.91 -10.53 -7.72
N TYR A 74 -8.51 -11.34 -6.87
CA TYR A 74 -9.84 -11.91 -7.09
C TYR A 74 -10.90 -10.79 -7.22
N ASP A 75 -10.90 -9.83 -6.29
CA ASP A 75 -11.85 -8.72 -6.31
C ASP A 75 -11.62 -7.76 -7.49
N LEU A 76 -10.36 -7.48 -7.82
CA LEU A 76 -9.99 -6.68 -9.00
C LEU A 76 -10.48 -7.34 -10.29
N LYS A 77 -10.30 -8.67 -10.45
CA LYS A 77 -10.80 -9.43 -11.61
C LYS A 77 -12.32 -9.46 -11.73
N LYS A 78 -13.02 -9.32 -10.60
CA LYS A 78 -14.49 -9.32 -10.56
C LYS A 78 -15.09 -7.95 -10.89
N SER A 79 -14.38 -6.87 -10.57
CA SER A 79 -14.94 -5.52 -10.55
C SER A 79 -14.28 -4.52 -11.50
N ILE A 80 -12.96 -4.60 -11.69
CA ILE A 80 -12.15 -3.57 -12.36
C ILE A 80 -11.52 -4.12 -13.64
N ILE A 81 -10.80 -5.24 -13.55
CA ILE A 81 -10.03 -5.81 -14.65
C ILE A 81 -10.99 -6.49 -15.63
N LYS A 82 -10.98 -6.05 -16.88
CA LYS A 82 -11.75 -6.61 -17.99
C LYS A 82 -10.89 -7.58 -18.81
N GLN A 83 -11.55 -8.38 -19.66
CA GLN A 83 -10.90 -9.43 -20.45
C GLN A 83 -9.75 -8.93 -21.35
N ASN A 84 -9.83 -7.70 -21.85
CA ASN A 84 -8.84 -7.13 -22.78
C ASN A 84 -7.79 -6.25 -22.09
N ASP A 85 -7.88 -6.07 -20.77
CA ASP A 85 -6.94 -5.23 -20.04
C ASP A 85 -5.60 -5.96 -19.91
N GLN A 86 -4.51 -5.22 -20.08
CA GLN A 86 -3.17 -5.76 -19.84
C GLN A 86 -2.80 -5.54 -18.39
N VAL A 87 -2.52 -6.63 -17.67
CA VAL A 87 -2.08 -6.58 -16.27
C VAL A 87 -0.58 -6.88 -16.20
N LEU A 88 0.18 -5.95 -15.62
CA LEU A 88 1.63 -6.07 -15.45
C LEU A 88 1.95 -6.14 -13.96
N HIS A 89 2.91 -7.00 -13.61
CA HIS A 89 3.43 -7.15 -12.27
C HIS A 89 4.93 -6.86 -12.26
N ASN A 90 5.41 -6.18 -11.22
CA ASN A 90 6.84 -5.94 -11.04
C ASN A 90 7.21 -5.96 -9.56
N ASP A 91 8.06 -6.91 -9.19
CA ASP A 91 8.56 -7.06 -7.82
C ASP A 91 9.93 -6.43 -7.66
N THR A 92 10.15 -5.81 -6.50
CA THR A 92 11.45 -5.31 -6.10
C THR A 92 11.62 -5.52 -4.61
N ILE A 93 12.72 -6.16 -4.21
CA ILE A 93 13.05 -6.37 -2.79
C ILE A 93 14.13 -5.36 -2.39
N ARG A 94 13.93 -4.64 -1.28
CA ARG A 94 14.89 -3.71 -0.68
C ARG A 94 14.81 -3.78 0.83
N ASP A 95 15.96 -3.88 1.50
CA ASP A 95 16.05 -3.88 2.96
C ASP A 95 15.11 -4.92 3.62
N ASN A 96 15.01 -6.12 3.02
CA ASN A 96 14.11 -7.21 3.42
C ASN A 96 12.60 -6.89 3.35
N ILE A 97 12.22 -5.83 2.65
CA ILE A 97 10.84 -5.47 2.33
C ILE A 97 10.63 -5.75 0.84
N ILE A 98 9.55 -6.43 0.50
CA ILE A 98 9.12 -6.58 -0.90
C ILE A 98 8.14 -5.48 -1.26
N TYR A 99 8.37 -4.88 -2.43
CA TYR A 99 7.52 -3.91 -3.07
C TYR A 99 6.97 -4.54 -4.35
N HIS A 100 5.65 -4.58 -4.50
CA HIS A 100 4.98 -5.08 -5.69
C HIS A 100 4.28 -3.91 -6.38
N ARG A 101 4.52 -3.73 -7.68
CA ARG A 101 3.71 -2.85 -8.52
C ARG A 101 2.80 -3.70 -9.39
N LEU A 102 1.50 -3.42 -9.29
CA LEU A 102 0.47 -3.89 -10.21
C LEU A 102 0.08 -2.73 -11.13
N SER A 103 0.16 -2.91 -12.44
CA SER A 103 -0.32 -1.95 -13.42
C SER A 103 -1.44 -2.57 -14.25
N ILE A 104 -2.62 -1.94 -14.27
CA ILE A 104 -3.74 -2.31 -15.13
C ILE A 104 -3.81 -1.29 -16.27
N LEU A 105 -3.49 -1.74 -17.48
CA LEU A 105 -3.48 -0.91 -18.67
C LEU A 105 -4.74 -1.19 -19.49
N THR A 106 -5.48 -0.12 -19.76
CA THR A 106 -6.66 -0.09 -20.63
C THR A 106 -6.35 0.71 -21.90
N GLU A 107 -7.31 0.88 -22.81
CA GLU A 107 -7.13 1.72 -24.00
C GLU A 107 -6.83 3.20 -23.66
N ASP A 108 -7.42 3.72 -22.57
CA ASP A 108 -7.41 5.16 -22.25
C ASP A 108 -6.70 5.52 -20.93
N GLU A 109 -6.42 4.53 -20.08
CA GLU A 109 -5.91 4.74 -18.73
C GLU A 109 -4.92 3.66 -18.30
N CYS A 110 -3.91 4.08 -17.52
CA CYS A 110 -3.09 3.21 -16.70
C CYS A 110 -3.46 3.41 -15.22
N ARG A 111 -3.72 2.32 -14.51
CA ARG A 111 -3.96 2.32 -13.06
C ARG A 111 -2.87 1.53 -12.38
N ASP A 112 -2.01 2.24 -11.67
CA ASP A 112 -1.01 1.63 -10.82
C ASP A 112 -1.53 1.40 -9.41
N MET A 113 -1.09 0.31 -8.80
CA MET A 113 -1.22 0.02 -7.39
C MET A 113 0.13 -0.47 -6.88
N TYR A 114 0.61 0.12 -5.80
CA TYR A 114 1.86 -0.24 -5.16
C TYR A 114 1.57 -0.89 -3.82
N PHE A 115 2.25 -2.00 -3.54
CA PHE A 115 2.12 -2.74 -2.29
C PHE A 115 3.49 -2.90 -1.67
N ALA A 116 3.59 -2.82 -0.35
CA ALA A 116 4.77 -3.20 0.41
C ALA A 116 4.38 -4.19 1.49
N LEU A 117 5.15 -5.26 1.62
CA LEU A 117 5.01 -6.23 2.71
C LEU A 117 6.18 -6.09 3.67
N ILE A 118 5.87 -5.68 4.90
CA ILE A 118 6.80 -5.64 6.02
C ILE A 118 6.44 -6.80 6.95
N ARG A 119 7.42 -7.64 7.29
CA ARG A 119 7.20 -8.80 8.16
C ARG A 119 7.78 -8.52 9.53
N LEU A 120 6.94 -8.60 10.56
CA LEU A 120 7.36 -8.50 11.95
C LEU A 120 7.38 -9.89 12.58
N ASP A 121 8.45 -10.63 12.34
CA ASP A 121 8.59 -12.02 12.80
C ASP A 121 8.43 -12.17 14.32
N GLU A 122 8.86 -11.17 15.11
CA GLU A 122 8.69 -11.15 16.58
C GLU A 122 7.21 -11.24 17.00
N PHE A 123 6.29 -10.72 16.19
CA PHE A 123 4.86 -10.60 16.50
C PHE A 123 3.98 -11.48 15.62
N GLU A 124 4.57 -12.35 14.80
CA GLU A 124 3.85 -13.15 13.79
C GLU A 124 2.82 -12.30 12.99
N THR A 125 3.23 -11.08 12.62
CA THR A 125 2.39 -10.10 11.93
C THR A 125 3.02 -9.72 10.60
N ASP A 126 2.20 -9.71 9.55
CA ASP A 126 2.53 -9.10 8.27
C ASP A 126 1.81 -7.76 8.14
N ILE A 127 2.50 -6.75 7.59
CA ILE A 127 1.94 -5.42 7.36
C ILE A 127 1.93 -5.18 5.86
N ILE A 128 0.73 -4.95 5.32
CA ILE A 128 0.55 -4.55 3.92
C ILE A 128 0.28 -3.06 3.88
N ILE A 129 1.16 -2.32 3.20
CA ILE A 129 0.94 -0.92 2.87
C ILE A 129 0.59 -0.86 1.39
N THR A 130 -0.56 -0.28 1.06
CA THR A 130 -0.99 -0.04 -0.33
C THR A 130 -0.96 1.45 -0.63
N TYR A 131 -0.49 1.81 -1.82
CA TYR A 131 -0.56 3.15 -2.38
C TYR A 131 -1.13 3.08 -3.80
N ASN A 132 -2.27 3.73 -4.00
CA ASN A 132 -2.88 3.92 -5.31
C ASN A 132 -2.67 5.39 -5.69
N PRO A 133 -1.72 5.73 -6.58
CA PRO A 133 -1.63 7.08 -7.15
C PRO A 133 -2.87 7.41 -8.00
N PRO A 134 -3.07 8.68 -8.37
CA PRO A 134 -4.09 9.05 -9.35
C PRO A 134 -3.89 8.29 -10.66
N SER A 135 -4.99 7.92 -11.34
CA SER A 135 -4.89 7.29 -12.65
C SER A 135 -4.27 8.25 -13.67
N THR A 136 -3.48 7.70 -14.59
CA THR A 136 -2.81 8.48 -15.63
C THR A 136 -3.35 8.07 -16.99
N HIS A 137 -3.52 9.05 -17.88
CA HIS A 137 -3.97 8.79 -19.25
C HIS A 137 -2.90 8.12 -20.13
N ASN A 138 -1.64 8.08 -19.68
CA ASN A 138 -0.54 7.44 -20.40
C ASN A 138 0.41 6.74 -19.42
N ALA A 139 0.88 5.54 -19.77
CA ALA A 139 1.94 4.85 -19.05
C ALA A 139 3.31 5.52 -19.30
N ASP A 140 3.64 6.59 -18.57
CA ASP A 140 4.99 7.18 -18.58
C ASP A 140 5.89 6.43 -17.59
N ALA A 141 6.92 5.75 -18.12
CA ALA A 141 7.91 5.04 -17.31
C ALA A 141 8.61 5.93 -16.27
N ASN A 142 8.77 7.24 -16.54
CA ASN A 142 9.37 8.17 -15.58
C ASN A 142 8.45 8.48 -14.42
N GLU A 143 7.13 8.47 -14.64
CA GLU A 143 6.12 8.67 -13.60
C GLU A 143 6.11 7.46 -12.66
N HIS A 144 6.06 6.24 -13.21
CA HIS A 144 6.13 5.02 -12.42
C HIS A 144 7.38 4.94 -11.53
N GLU A 145 8.54 5.33 -12.05
CA GLU A 145 9.79 5.35 -11.28
C GLU A 145 9.78 6.39 -10.15
N ARG A 146 9.10 7.53 -10.36
CA ARG A 146 8.95 8.58 -9.35
C ARG A 146 8.00 8.14 -8.23
N ASP A 147 6.87 7.54 -8.60
CA ASP A 147 5.88 7.05 -7.65
C ASP A 147 6.46 5.92 -6.81
N LEU A 148 7.16 4.96 -7.44
CA LEU A 148 7.85 3.91 -6.71
C LEU A 148 8.87 4.48 -5.70
N LYS A 149 9.67 5.48 -6.09
CA LYS A 149 10.62 6.12 -5.17
C LYS A 149 9.94 6.80 -3.99
N THR A 150 8.83 7.48 -4.27
CA THR A 150 8.05 8.20 -3.26
C THR A 150 7.38 7.22 -2.29
N PHE A 151 6.81 6.14 -2.83
CA PHE A 151 6.23 5.05 -2.06
C PHE A 151 7.27 4.35 -1.17
N VAL A 152 8.43 3.99 -1.72
CA VAL A 152 9.55 3.41 -0.96
C VAL A 152 9.99 4.35 0.18
N SER A 153 10.04 5.66 -0.08
CA SER A 153 10.38 6.64 0.98
C SER A 153 9.33 6.67 2.09
N MET A 154 8.04 6.64 1.76
CA MET A 154 6.97 6.56 2.75
C MET A 154 7.05 5.28 3.56
N VAL A 155 7.19 4.12 2.92
CA VAL A 155 7.31 2.81 3.60
C VAL A 155 8.51 2.79 4.55
N LYS A 156 9.65 3.37 4.16
CA LYS A 156 10.83 3.50 5.05
C LYS A 156 10.62 4.40 6.27
N SER A 157 9.64 5.29 6.22
CA SER A 157 9.29 6.13 7.37
C SER A 157 8.38 5.43 8.38
N PHE A 158 7.74 4.32 7.97
CA PHE A 158 6.85 3.53 8.81
C PHE A 158 7.63 2.95 10.00
N THR A 159 7.22 3.30 11.21
CA THR A 159 7.95 2.99 12.44
C THR A 159 6.99 2.47 13.51
N LEU A 160 7.32 1.32 14.10
CA LEU A 160 6.71 0.83 15.34
C LEU A 160 7.23 1.66 16.52
N VAL A 161 6.33 2.37 17.19
CA VAL A 161 6.63 3.25 18.32
C VAL A 161 6.34 2.56 19.64
N ASP A 162 5.23 1.83 19.73
CA ASP A 162 4.82 1.10 20.93
C ASP A 162 4.38 -0.32 20.59
N LYS A 163 5.05 -1.29 21.21
CA LYS A 163 4.84 -2.73 20.98
C LYS A 163 3.58 -3.27 21.66
N SER A 164 2.95 -2.52 22.57
CA SER A 164 1.77 -2.99 23.32
C SER A 164 0.55 -3.27 22.43
N ILE A 165 0.54 -2.81 21.18
CA ILE A 165 -0.51 -3.16 20.21
C ILE A 165 -0.63 -4.67 19.99
N PHE A 166 0.46 -5.42 20.20
CA PHE A 166 0.50 -6.87 20.01
C PHE A 166 0.20 -7.68 21.29
N GLY A 167 -0.14 -7.03 22.41
CA GLY A 167 -0.45 -7.67 23.70
C GLY A 167 0.59 -7.47 24.78
#